data_AF-A0A7S1EFL3-F1
#
_entry.id   AF-A0A7S1EFL3-F1
#
_cell.length_a   1.000
_cell.length_b   1.000
_cell.length_c   1.000
_cell.angle_alpha   90.00
_cell.angle_beta   90.00
_cell.angle_gamma   90.00
#
_symmetry.space_group_name_H-M   'P 1'
#
loop_
_entity.id
_entity.type
_entity.pdbx_description
1 polymer ?
#
loop_
_entity_poly.entity_id
_entity_poly.type
_entity_poly.pdbx_seq_one_letter_code
_entity_poly.pdbx_strand_id
1 'polypeptide(L)'
;TCFPEVVTRVSGKQVVRYLQGMLSGVSQSSADFNSFALPEIPQEIMKMVSVKVLRLSDNVLSSPFPPGIARFTRLERLSLDRNPRIRDLPKTVRLMTSLSELTLSGNEYTSIP
;
A
#
# COMPACT_ATOMS: atom_id res chain seq x y z
N THR A 1 -11.88 -7.48 17.47
CA THR A 1 -11.23 -6.21 17.09
C THR A 1 -9.87 -6.55 16.49
N CYS A 2 -9.81 -6.75 15.17
CA CYS A 2 -8.60 -7.22 14.48
C CYS A 2 -7.64 -6.05 14.27
N PHE A 3 -6.55 -6.02 15.02
CA PHE A 3 -5.32 -5.43 14.50
C PHE A 3 -4.81 -6.35 13.38
N PRO A 4 -4.34 -5.82 12.24
CA PRO A 4 -3.67 -6.65 11.26
C PRO A 4 -2.50 -7.35 11.94
N GLU A 5 -2.42 -8.67 11.82
CA GLU A 5 -1.41 -9.53 12.47
C GLU A 5 0.02 -9.10 12.11
N VAL A 6 0.16 -8.40 10.98
CA VAL A 6 1.39 -7.75 10.53
C VAL A 6 1.91 -6.69 11.51
N VAL A 7 1.02 -6.02 12.24
CA VAL A 7 1.33 -4.90 13.16
C VAL A 7 1.42 -5.38 14.62
N THR A 8 1.14 -6.65 14.92
CA THR A 8 1.20 -7.16 16.30
C THR A 8 2.62 -7.54 16.76
N ARG A 9 3.61 -7.53 15.85
CA ARG A 9 5.03 -7.78 16.15
C ARG A 9 5.91 -6.53 16.12
N VAL A 10 5.32 -5.33 16.01
CA VAL A 10 6.05 -4.06 15.92
C VAL A 10 5.94 -3.23 17.20
N SER A 11 6.89 -2.31 17.41
CA SER A 11 6.92 -1.45 18.60
C SER A 11 5.64 -0.62 18.74
N GLY A 12 5.28 -0.23 19.96
CA GLY A 12 4.12 0.66 20.19
C GLY A 12 4.17 1.96 19.39
N LYS A 13 5.37 2.49 19.11
CA LYS A 13 5.59 3.65 18.23
C LYS A 13 5.16 3.38 16.79
N GLN A 14 5.43 2.18 16.26
CA GLN A 14 4.99 1.77 14.92
C GLN A 14 3.47 1.59 14.87
N VAL A 15 2.84 1.05 15.93
CA VAL A 15 1.38 0.96 16.02
C VAL A 15 0.73 2.35 15.93
N VAL A 16 1.21 3.33 16.71
CA VAL A 16 0.69 4.70 16.66
C VAL A 16 0.85 5.31 15.27
N ARG A 17 2.03 5.15 14.65
CA ARG A 17 2.29 5.66 13.30
C ARG A 17 1.39 5.02 12.25
N TYR A 18 1.11 3.71 12.36
CA TYR A 18 0.20 3.01 11.47
C TYR A 18 -1.21 3.58 11.59
N LEU A 19 -1.71 3.76 12.81
CA LEU A 19 -3.03 4.35 13.07
C LEU A 19 -3.11 5.80 12.57
N GLN A 20 -2.03 6.57 12.67
CA GLN A 20 -1.97 7.91 12.07
C GLN A 20 -2.11 7.86 10.54
N GLY A 21 -1.42 6.93 9.87
CA GLY A 21 -1.58 6.71 8.43
C GLY A 21 -3.00 6.29 8.04
N MET A 22 -3.64 5.46 8.87
CA MET A 22 -5.06 5.09 8.68
C MET A 22 -5.98 6.31 8.78
N LEU A 23 -5.78 7.15 9.81
CA LEU A 23 -6.58 8.35 10.05
C LEU A 23 -6.36 9.41 8.95
N SER A 24 -5.13 9.58 8.47
CA SER A 24 -4.84 10.51 7.38
C SER A 24 -5.44 10.06 6.05
N GLY A 25 -5.45 8.74 5.78
CA GLY A 25 -6.11 8.16 4.61
C GLY A 25 -7.61 8.46 4.57
N VAL A 26 -8.26 8.43 5.73
CA VAL A 26 -9.70 8.73 5.87
C VAL A 26 -9.98 10.23 5.82
N SER A 27 -9.17 11.06 6.49
CA SER A 27 -9.46 12.50 6.66
C SER A 27 -8.90 13.41 5.57
N GLN A 28 -7.73 13.08 5.02
CA GLN A 28 -6.97 13.93 4.10
C GLN A 28 -6.77 13.28 2.72
N SER A 29 -7.36 12.11 2.49
CA SER A 29 -7.15 11.31 1.27
C SER A 29 -5.67 11.01 0.97
N SER A 30 -4.81 11.02 1.98
CA SER A 30 -3.39 10.67 1.86
C SER A 30 -2.99 9.76 3.00
N ALA A 31 -2.47 8.57 2.69
CA ALA A 31 -2.02 7.61 3.68
C ALA A 31 -0.54 7.27 3.48
N ASP A 32 0.23 7.36 4.57
CA ASP A 32 1.65 7.02 4.59
C ASP A 32 1.89 5.75 5.40
N PHE A 33 2.31 4.71 4.70
CA PHE A 33 2.69 3.42 5.23
C PHE A 33 4.13 3.05 4.83
N ASN A 34 5.02 4.03 4.70
CA ASN A 34 6.43 3.77 4.39
C ASN A 34 7.20 3.20 5.58
N SER A 35 8.12 2.26 5.35
CA SER A 35 9.04 1.77 6.38
C SER A 35 8.35 1.09 7.58
N PHE A 36 7.29 0.32 7.32
CA PHE A 36 6.58 -0.47 8.32
C PHE A 36 6.95 -1.95 8.34
N ALA A 37 7.85 -2.38 7.43
CA ALA A 37 8.19 -3.78 7.22
C ALA A 37 6.94 -4.65 6.94
N LEU A 38 5.97 -4.09 6.22
CA LEU A 38 4.78 -4.83 5.81
C LEU A 38 5.18 -5.95 4.82
N PRO A 39 4.83 -7.22 5.07
CA PRO A 39 5.04 -8.31 4.12
C PRO A 39 3.94 -8.36 3.05
N GLU A 40 2.78 -7.78 3.33
CA GLU A 40 1.62 -7.67 2.44
C GLU A 40 0.86 -6.37 2.75
N ILE A 41 -0.04 -5.96 1.85
CA ILE A 41 -0.89 -4.79 2.09
C ILE A 41 -2.09 -5.22 2.94
N PRO A 42 -2.27 -4.72 4.19
CA PRO A 42 -3.36 -5.12 5.05
C PRO A 42 -4.76 -4.84 4.47
N GLN A 43 -5.74 -5.66 4.83
CA GLN A 43 -7.12 -5.49 4.38
C GLN A 43 -7.74 -4.15 4.84
N GLU A 44 -7.28 -3.61 5.95
CA GLU A 44 -7.72 -2.31 6.47
C GLU A 44 -7.34 -1.17 5.52
N ILE A 45 -6.16 -1.24 4.88
CA ILE A 45 -5.75 -0.28 3.84
C ILE A 45 -6.70 -0.39 2.64
N MET A 46 -7.12 -1.60 2.26
CA MET A 46 -8.06 -1.84 1.14
C MET A 46 -9.44 -1.22 1.34
N LYS A 47 -9.79 -0.78 2.56
CA LYS A 47 -11.06 -0.10 2.85
C LYS A 47 -11.01 1.40 2.56
N MET A 48 -9.83 2.00 2.37
CA MET A 48 -9.65 3.43 2.12
C MET A 48 -9.92 3.82 0.66
N VAL A 49 -11.07 3.45 0.11
CA VAL A 49 -11.41 3.66 -1.31
C VAL A 49 -11.46 5.13 -1.77
N SER A 50 -11.48 6.07 -0.82
CA SER A 50 -11.44 7.53 -1.07
C SER A 50 -10.04 8.12 -1.09
N VAL A 51 -8.98 7.34 -0.85
CA VAL A 51 -7.60 7.82 -0.81
C VAL A 51 -7.12 8.20 -2.22
N LYS A 52 -6.40 9.31 -2.32
CA LYS A 52 -5.77 9.84 -3.54
C LYS A 52 -4.28 9.56 -3.59
N VAL A 53 -3.61 9.56 -2.43
CA VAL A 53 -2.18 9.29 -2.31
C VAL A 53 -1.94 8.15 -1.33
N LEU A 54 -1.30 7.08 -1.79
CA LEU A 54 -0.95 5.92 -0.97
C LEU A 54 0.55 5.65 -1.09
N ARG A 55 1.27 5.79 0.02
CA ARG A 55 2.71 5.52 0.08
C ARG A 55 2.95 4.21 0.82
N LEU A 56 3.61 3.28 0.14
CA LEU A 56 3.93 1.93 0.62
C LEU A 56 5.41 1.58 0.35
N SER A 57 6.24 2.58 0.08
CA SER A 57 7.67 2.42 -0.19
C SER A 57 8.42 1.92 1.06
N ASP A 58 9.60 1.35 0.86
CA ASP A 58 10.47 0.88 1.96
C ASP A 58 9.83 -0.20 2.84
N ASN A 59 9.07 -1.11 2.24
CA ASN A 59 8.50 -2.26 2.95
C ASN A 59 9.12 -3.57 2.43
N VAL A 60 8.59 -4.70 2.91
CA VAL A 60 8.98 -6.04 2.44
C VAL A 60 7.80 -6.71 1.72
N LEU A 61 6.99 -5.90 1.03
CA LEU A 61 5.79 -6.35 0.33
C LEU A 61 6.17 -7.40 -0.72
N SER A 62 5.41 -8.48 -0.79
CA SER A 62 5.55 -9.51 -1.81
C SER A 62 4.33 -9.60 -2.71
N SER A 63 4.54 -10.05 -3.94
CA SER A 63 3.47 -10.54 -4.81
C SER A 63 2.88 -11.85 -4.27
N PRO A 64 1.58 -12.17 -4.53
CA PRO A 64 0.63 -11.36 -5.28
C PRO A 64 0.00 -10.25 -4.43
N PHE A 65 -0.38 -9.15 -5.09
CA PHE A 65 -1.17 -8.09 -4.45
C PHE A 65 -2.60 -8.57 -4.13
N PRO A 66 -3.25 -8.02 -3.08
CA PRO A 66 -4.61 -8.39 -2.73
C PRO A 66 -5.58 -8.07 -3.89
N PRO A 67 -6.59 -8.93 -4.15
CA PRO A 67 -7.56 -8.74 -5.24
C PRO A 67 -8.28 -7.37 -5.20
N GLY A 68 -8.40 -6.79 -4.01
CA GLY A 68 -9.03 -5.50 -3.77
C GLY A 68 -8.25 -4.27 -4.22
N ILE A 69 -7.01 -4.40 -4.70
CA ILE A 69 -6.17 -3.24 -5.08
C ILE A 69 -6.84 -2.36 -6.17
N ALA A 70 -7.63 -2.96 -7.06
CA ALA A 70 -8.35 -2.23 -8.10
C ALA A 70 -9.52 -1.36 -7.58
N ARG A 71 -9.91 -1.50 -6.30
CA ARG A 71 -10.97 -0.67 -5.70
C ARG A 71 -10.55 0.78 -5.48
N PHE A 72 -9.25 1.07 -5.55
CA PHE A 72 -8.68 2.40 -5.45
C PHE A 72 -8.88 3.23 -6.73
N THR A 73 -10.13 3.37 -7.18
CA THR A 73 -10.48 4.08 -8.43
C THR A 73 -10.25 5.59 -8.36
N ARG A 74 -10.06 6.14 -7.16
CA ARG A 74 -9.74 7.55 -6.90
C ARG A 74 -8.25 7.81 -6.62
N LEU A 75 -7.42 6.76 -6.61
CA LEU A 75 -6.00 6.91 -6.32
C LEU A 75 -5.30 7.58 -7.49
N GLU A 76 -4.60 8.67 -7.21
CA GLU A 76 -3.84 9.48 -8.15
C GLU A 76 -2.35 9.12 -8.09
N ARG A 77 -1.83 8.81 -6.89
CA ARG A 77 -0.43 8.45 -6.66
C ARG A 77 -0.29 7.18 -5.82
N LEU A 78 0.45 6.21 -6.34
CA LEU A 78 0.87 5.00 -5.64
C LEU A 78 2.39 4.89 -5.61
N SER A 79 2.98 4.89 -4.42
CA SER A 79 4.43 4.68 -4.25
C SER A 79 4.73 3.30 -3.69
N LEU A 80 5.50 2.51 -4.43
CA LEU A 80 5.88 1.13 -4.09
C LEU A 80 7.40 0.93 -4.14
N ASP A 81 8.19 2.00 -4.15
CA ASP A 81 9.64 1.91 -4.24
C ASP A 81 10.25 1.07 -3.11
N ARG A 82 11.36 0.39 -3.39
CA ARG A 82 12.15 -0.34 -2.39
C ARG A 82 11.34 -1.39 -1.64
N ASN A 83 10.63 -2.22 -2.40
CA ASN A 83 9.95 -3.44 -1.98
C ASN A 83 10.57 -4.63 -2.75
N PRO A 84 11.71 -5.18 -2.30
CA PRO A 84 12.52 -6.12 -3.07
C PRO A 84 11.86 -7.49 -3.32
N ARG A 85 10.69 -7.76 -2.71
CA ARG A 85 9.95 -9.01 -2.90
C ARG A 85 8.79 -8.89 -3.91
N ILE A 86 8.53 -7.70 -4.43
CA ILE A 86 7.56 -7.51 -5.50
C ILE A 86 8.19 -7.91 -6.83
N ARG A 87 7.51 -8.82 -7.55
CA ARG A 87 7.97 -9.30 -8.87
C ARG A 87 6.99 -9.01 -10.02
N ASP A 88 5.75 -8.71 -9.69
CA ASP A 88 4.68 -8.40 -10.63
C ASP A 88 3.70 -7.37 -10.03
N LEU A 89 2.89 -6.77 -10.90
CA LEU A 89 1.67 -6.06 -10.52
C LEU A 89 0.47 -6.85 -11.07
N PRO A 90 -0.65 -6.95 -10.34
CA PRO A 90 -1.81 -7.64 -10.87
C PRO A 90 -2.37 -6.87 -12.07
N LYS A 91 -2.88 -7.59 -13.07
CA LYS A 91 -3.51 -7.00 -14.27
C LYS A 91 -4.64 -6.02 -13.94
N THR A 92 -5.23 -6.16 -12.75
CA THR A 92 -6.28 -5.30 -12.23
C THR A 92 -5.82 -3.89 -11.88
N VAL A 93 -4.51 -3.62 -11.80
CA VAL A 93 -3.97 -2.23 -11.69
C VAL A 93 -4.45 -1.35 -12.85
N ARG A 94 -4.71 -1.92 -14.03
CA ARG A 94 -5.27 -1.18 -15.19
C ARG A 94 -6.67 -0.61 -14.93
N LEU A 95 -7.37 -1.06 -13.89
CA LEU A 95 -8.68 -0.55 -13.48
C LEU A 95 -8.59 0.70 -12.59
N MET A 96 -7.39 1.07 -12.13
CA MET A 96 -7.16 2.26 -11.32
C MET A 96 -7.07 3.50 -12.21
N THR A 97 -8.19 3.88 -12.83
CA THR A 97 -8.25 4.86 -13.92
C THR A 97 -7.83 6.29 -13.57
N SER A 98 -7.81 6.64 -12.28
CA SER A 98 -7.34 7.94 -11.80
C SER A 98 -5.82 8.00 -11.55
N LEU A 99 -5.12 6.85 -11.64
CA LEU A 99 -3.71 6.76 -11.29
C LEU A 99 -2.87 7.51 -12.34
N SER A 100 -2.21 8.58 -11.91
CA SER A 100 -1.33 9.41 -12.75
C SER A 100 0.14 9.21 -12.42
N GLU A 101 0.46 8.70 -11.21
CA GLU A 101 1.82 8.46 -10.77
C GLU A 101 1.96 7.11 -10.06
N LEU A 102 2.86 6.28 -10.58
CA LEU A 102 3.22 4.98 -10.04
C LEU A 102 4.76 4.88 -9.95
N THR A 103 5.29 4.78 -8.73
CA THR A 103 6.74 4.67 -8.51
C THR A 103 7.12 3.27 -8.04
N LEU A 104 8.07 2.67 -8.76
CA LEU A 104 8.42 1.24 -8.69
C LEU A 104 9.92 1.00 -8.51
N SER A 105 10.69 2.05 -8.21
CA SER A 105 12.15 1.99 -8.19
C SER A 105 12.66 1.07 -7.08
N GLY A 106 13.72 0.29 -7.35
CA GLY A 106 14.29 -0.62 -6.35
C GLY A 106 13.42 -1.83 -5.99
N ASN A 107 12.56 -2.26 -6.92
CA ASN A 107 11.82 -3.52 -6.86
C ASN A 107 12.42 -4.52 -7.86
N GLU A 108 12.10 -5.81 -7.70
CA GLU A 108 12.60 -6.91 -8.53
C GLU A 108 11.58 -7.30 -9.62
N TYR A 109 10.99 -6.30 -10.30
CA TYR A 109 9.95 -6.53 -11.31
C TYR A 109 10.45 -7.34 -12.49
N THR A 110 9.72 -8.40 -12.81
CA THR A 110 9.93 -9.22 -14.00
C THR A 110 8.96 -8.86 -15.13
N SER A 111 7.83 -8.22 -14.79
CA SER A 111 6.81 -7.79 -15.75
C SER A 111 6.02 -6.58 -15.24
N ILE A 112 5.55 -5.75 -16.18
CA ILE A 112 4.60 -4.65 -15.95
C ILE A 112 3.34 -4.95 -16.79
N PRO A 113 2.13 -4.88 -16.21
CA PRO A 113 0.87 -5.25 -16.87
C PRO A 113 0.32 -4.25 -17.89
#